data_AF-A0A0F9ICK6-F1
#
_entry.id   AF-A0A0F9ICK6-F1
#
_cell.length_a   1.000
_cell.length_b   1.000
_cell.length_c   1.000
_cell.angle_alpha   90.00
_cell.angle_beta   90.00
_cell.angle_gamma   90.00
#
_symmetry.space_group_name_H-M   'P 1'
#
loop_
_entity.id
_entity.type
_entity.pdbx_description
1 polymer ?
#
loop_
_entity_poly.entity_id
_entity_poly.type
_entity_poly.pdbx_seq_one_letter_code
_entity_poly.pdbx_strand_id
1 'polypeptide(L)'
;MARITVEDCLDKVDNRFELVMVASKRARALATGGKEPLVPAESDKPTVIALREIAEEVITPAEIMNPKEEEPEEKFETVEDILKDKADDDLLSVGETRRIETAKENQRKADVKKAEKKENKLSEAQQSNKKRMDDLENRIEKLENAGKTDIPAQPK
;
A
#
# COMPACT_ATOMS: atom_id res chain seq x y z
N MET A 1 -14.01 30.39 -4.91
CA MET A 1 -15.00 29.44 -4.36
C MET A 1 -15.70 28.81 -5.54
N ALA A 2 -15.18 27.68 -5.99
CA ALA A 2 -15.80 26.92 -7.07
C ALA A 2 -17.17 26.40 -6.58
N ARG A 3 -18.20 26.54 -7.41
CA ARG A 3 -19.52 25.95 -7.14
C ARG A 3 -19.48 24.51 -7.63
N ILE A 4 -19.32 23.56 -6.70
CA ILE A 4 -19.52 22.13 -6.96
C ILE A 4 -20.88 21.71 -6.42
N THR A 5 -21.56 20.83 -7.15
CA THR A 5 -22.85 20.29 -6.75
C THR A 5 -22.68 18.85 -6.27
N VAL A 6 -23.61 18.36 -5.45
CA VAL A 6 -23.49 16.99 -4.90
C VAL A 6 -23.79 15.96 -6.00
N GLU A 7 -24.62 16.35 -6.96
CA GLU A 7 -25.00 15.62 -8.15
C GLU A 7 -23.77 15.19 -8.96
N ASP A 8 -22.80 16.09 -9.15
CA ASP A 8 -21.55 15.82 -9.86
C ASP A 8 -20.74 14.67 -9.21
N CYS A 9 -20.89 14.48 -7.90
CA CYS A 9 -20.20 13.45 -7.14
C CYS A 9 -20.99 12.12 -7.07
N LEU A 10 -22.32 12.17 -7.21
CA LEU A 10 -23.17 10.98 -7.11
C LEU A 10 -23.09 10.07 -8.33
N ASP A 11 -22.73 10.61 -9.49
CA ASP A 11 -22.46 9.81 -10.68
C ASP A 11 -21.15 8.99 -10.55
N LYS A 12 -20.33 9.30 -9.54
CA LYS A 12 -18.99 8.71 -9.32
C LYS A 12 -18.93 7.71 -8.19
N VAL A 13 -19.97 7.65 -7.36
CA VAL A 13 -20.05 6.78 -6.17
C VAL A 13 -21.45 6.22 -6.06
N ASP A 14 -21.57 4.90 -5.97
CA ASP A 14 -22.87 4.20 -5.97
C ASP A 14 -23.73 4.52 -4.72
N ASN A 15 -23.10 4.98 -3.64
CA ASN A 15 -23.75 5.23 -2.36
C ASN A 15 -23.44 6.62 -1.78
N ARG A 16 -24.49 7.34 -1.37
CA ARG A 16 -24.41 8.66 -0.72
C ARG A 16 -23.62 8.63 0.59
N PHE A 17 -23.75 7.57 1.38
CA PHE A 17 -23.01 7.43 2.64
C PHE A 17 -21.53 7.19 2.38
N GLU A 18 -21.22 6.43 1.34
CA GLU A 18 -19.85 6.20 0.91
C GLU A 18 -19.20 7.49 0.44
N LEU A 19 -19.90 8.29 -0.38
CA LEU A 19 -19.42 9.62 -0.79
C LEU A 19 -18.99 10.46 0.42
N VAL A 20 -19.82 10.52 1.47
CA VAL A 20 -19.50 11.27 2.69
C VAL A 20 -18.27 10.70 3.40
N MET A 21 -18.15 9.38 3.49
CA MET A 21 -17.00 8.72 4.13
C MET A 21 -15.70 8.96 3.36
N VAL A 22 -15.73 8.77 2.04
CA VAL A 22 -14.58 8.95 1.13
C VAL A 22 -14.13 10.41 1.16
N ALA A 23 -15.06 11.35 0.95
CA ALA A 23 -14.75 12.77 0.95
C ALA A 23 -14.19 13.24 2.29
N SER A 24 -14.74 12.77 3.42
CA SER A 24 -14.24 13.10 4.75
C SER A 24 -12.83 12.58 4.99
N LYS A 25 -12.55 11.33 4.58
CA LYS A 25 -11.22 10.72 4.73
C LYS A 25 -10.18 11.45 3.88
N ARG A 26 -10.51 11.77 2.62
CA ARG A 26 -9.63 12.52 1.72
C ARG A 26 -9.39 13.95 2.20
N ALA A 27 -10.45 14.67 2.58
CA ALA A 27 -10.35 16.02 3.12
C ALA A 27 -9.45 16.09 4.36
N ARG A 28 -9.49 15.06 5.23
CA ARG A 28 -8.59 14.96 6.38
C ARG A 28 -7.14 14.78 5.95
N ALA A 29 -6.86 13.92 4.97
CA ALA A 29 -5.51 13.72 4.45
C ALA A 29 -4.89 15.01 3.86
N LEU A 30 -5.72 15.79 3.16
CA LEU A 30 -5.35 17.12 2.65
C LEU A 30 -5.12 18.12 3.80
N ALA A 31 -6.01 18.15 4.79
CA ALA A 31 -5.92 19.08 5.92
C ALA A 31 -4.72 18.82 6.84
N THR A 32 -4.31 17.55 7.00
CA THR A 32 -3.12 17.19 7.78
C THR A 32 -1.82 17.35 7.00
N GLY A 33 -1.88 17.73 5.73
CA GLY A 33 -0.70 17.82 4.85
C GLY A 33 -0.06 16.48 4.51
N GLY A 34 -0.80 15.37 4.67
CA GLY A 34 -0.28 14.02 4.41
C GLY A 34 -0.32 13.64 2.93
N LYS A 35 -1.13 14.34 2.13
CA LYS A 35 -1.20 14.20 0.67
C LYS A 35 -1.42 15.57 0.06
N GLU A 36 -0.87 15.78 -1.13
CA GLU A 36 -1.10 16.99 -1.91
C GLU A 36 -2.42 16.91 -2.68
N PRO A 37 -3.08 18.06 -2.92
CA PRO A 37 -4.26 18.12 -3.76
C PRO A 37 -3.88 17.86 -5.22
N LEU A 38 -4.63 16.98 -5.89
CA LEU A 38 -4.42 16.63 -7.30
C LEU A 38 -5.12 17.62 -8.25
N VAL A 39 -6.00 18.45 -7.69
CA VAL A 39 -6.74 19.50 -8.39
C VAL A 39 -6.29 20.86 -7.85
N PRO A 40 -6.22 21.92 -8.68
CA PRO A 40 -5.82 23.26 -8.24
C PRO A 40 -6.61 23.75 -7.02
N ALA A 41 -5.88 24.08 -5.95
CA ALA A 41 -6.45 24.64 -4.73
C ALA A 41 -6.79 26.12 -4.96
N GLU A 42 -7.96 26.40 -5.52
CA GLU A 42 -8.48 27.76 -5.78
C GLU A 42 -8.96 28.47 -4.50
N SER A 43 -8.16 28.43 -3.43
CA SER A 43 -8.52 28.90 -2.08
C SER A 43 -9.74 28.19 -1.47
N ASP A 44 -10.06 27.00 -1.97
CA ASP A 44 -11.16 26.19 -1.46
C ASP A 44 -10.76 25.42 -0.18
N LYS A 45 -11.75 25.09 0.65
CA LYS A 45 -11.52 24.26 1.83
C LYS A 45 -11.16 22.83 1.42
N PRO A 46 -10.40 22.06 2.23
CA PRO A 46 -10.04 20.68 1.93
C PRO A 46 -11.22 19.77 1.57
N THR A 47 -12.39 20.00 2.18
CA THR A 47 -13.62 19.26 1.87
C THR A 47 -14.11 19.51 0.44
N VAL A 48 -14.03 20.75 -0.04
CA VAL A 48 -14.46 21.11 -1.39
C VAL A 48 -13.46 20.59 -2.42
N ILE A 49 -12.16 20.66 -2.11
CA ILE A 49 -11.10 20.09 -2.95
C ILE A 49 -11.31 18.57 -3.09
N ALA A 50 -11.57 17.86 -1.99
CA ALA A 50 -11.82 16.42 -2.02
C ALA A 50 -13.04 16.05 -2.89
N LEU A 51 -14.13 16.81 -2.79
CA LEU A 51 -15.32 16.58 -3.64
C LEU A 51 -15.02 16.84 -5.12
N ARG A 52 -14.20 17.84 -5.44
CA ARG A 52 -13.76 18.11 -6.82
C ARG A 52 -12.89 16.98 -7.36
N GLU A 53 -11.94 16.48 -6.57
CA GLU A 53 -11.11 15.34 -6.97
C GLU A 53 -11.95 14.09 -7.27
N ILE A 54 -13.04 13.86 -6.51
CA ILE A 54 -13.98 12.77 -6.75
C ILE A 54 -14.80 13.02 -8.03
N ALA A 55 -15.34 14.23 -8.20
CA ALA A 55 -16.15 14.59 -9.38
C ALA A 55 -15.34 14.54 -10.70
N GLU A 56 -14.06 14.93 -10.65
CA GLU A 56 -13.12 14.89 -11.78
C GLU A 56 -12.51 13.49 -12.00
N GLU A 57 -12.87 12.47 -11.19
CA GLU A 57 -12.34 11.09 -11.23
C GLU A 57 -10.80 10.98 -11.13
N VAL A 58 -10.14 12.03 -10.61
CA VAL A 58 -8.69 12.06 -10.43
C VAL A 58 -8.25 11.15 -9.28
N ILE A 59 -9.18 10.87 -8.36
CA ILE A 59 -8.97 9.93 -7.26
C ILE A 59 -10.16 8.98 -7.13
N THR A 60 -9.87 7.70 -6.94
CA THR A 60 -10.94 6.70 -6.78
C THR A 60 -11.31 6.50 -5.31
N PRO A 61 -12.59 6.21 -4.99
CA PRO A 61 -13.02 5.82 -3.64
C PRO A 61 -12.18 4.70 -3.03
N ALA A 62 -11.83 3.71 -3.86
CA ALA A 62 -11.03 2.56 -3.47
C ALA A 62 -9.62 2.95 -3.01
N GLU A 63 -8.94 3.87 -3.70
CA GLU A 63 -7.61 4.37 -3.31
C GLU A 63 -7.63 5.14 -2.00
N ILE A 64 -8.71 5.88 -1.73
CA ILE A 64 -8.88 6.62 -0.47
C ILE A 64 -9.15 5.66 0.67
N MET A 65 -9.98 4.64 0.45
CA MET A 65 -10.38 3.68 1.49
C MET A 65 -9.28 2.66 1.81
N ASN A 66 -8.62 2.12 0.80
CA ASN A 66 -7.47 1.22 0.92
C ASN A 66 -6.21 1.92 0.43
N PRO A 67 -5.55 2.75 1.26
CA PRO A 67 -4.25 3.27 0.91
C PRO A 67 -3.31 2.08 0.71
N LYS A 68 -2.88 1.84 -0.52
CA LYS A 68 -1.73 0.97 -0.76
C LYS A 68 -0.56 1.63 -0.05
N GLU A 69 0.16 0.87 0.76
CA GLU A 69 1.46 1.26 1.27
C GLU A 69 2.35 1.43 0.03
N GLU A 70 2.46 2.65 -0.48
CA GLU A 70 3.48 3.00 -1.45
C GLU A 70 4.81 2.89 -0.71
N GLU A 71 5.52 1.79 -0.92
CA GLU A 71 6.96 1.72 -0.70
C GLU A 71 7.56 2.96 -1.38
N PRO A 72 8.37 3.77 -0.69
CA PRO A 72 8.86 5.02 -1.25
C PRO A 72 9.61 4.69 -2.54
N GLU A 73 9.09 5.19 -3.67
CA GLU A 73 9.83 5.17 -4.93
C GLU A 73 11.04 6.08 -4.74
N GLU A 74 12.17 5.47 -4.33
CA GLU A 74 13.46 6.13 -4.38
C GLU A 74 13.71 6.51 -5.84
N LYS A 75 13.53 7.79 -6.15
CA LYS A 75 14.00 8.38 -7.40
C LYS A 75 15.52 8.24 -7.41
N PHE A 76 16.02 7.13 -7.92
CA PHE A 76 17.44 6.98 -8.23
C PHE A 76 17.73 7.94 -9.39
N GLU A 77 18.42 9.04 -9.11
CA GLU A 77 19.06 9.82 -10.16
C GLU A 77 19.97 8.86 -10.94
N THR A 78 19.70 8.71 -12.24
CA THR A 78 20.55 7.86 -13.06
C THR A 78 21.92 8.51 -13.16
N VAL A 79 22.98 7.70 -13.22
CA VAL A 79 24.36 8.19 -13.42
C VAL A 79 24.48 9.08 -14.67
N GLU A 80 23.56 8.93 -15.62
CA GLU A 80 23.48 9.72 -16.86
C GLU A 80 23.07 11.18 -16.61
N ASP A 81 22.30 11.47 -15.56
CA ASP A 81 21.87 12.84 -15.20
C ASP A 81 23.00 13.60 -14.48
N ILE A 82 23.81 12.91 -13.66
CA ILE A 82 24.98 13.50 -12.98
C ILE A 82 26.10 13.87 -13.98
N LEU A 83 26.20 13.14 -15.10
CA LEU A 83 27.28 13.31 -16.08
C LEU A 83 27.06 14.46 -17.07
N LYS A 84 25.82 14.99 -17.20
CA LYS A 84 25.54 16.10 -18.12
C LYS A 84 25.95 17.47 -17.58
N ASP A 85 26.03 17.64 -16.26
CA ASP A 85 26.37 18.92 -15.63
C ASP A 85 27.88 19.15 -15.41
N LYS A 86 28.74 18.18 -15.74
CA LYS A 86 30.20 18.26 -15.54
C LYS A 86 31.00 18.17 -16.83
N ALA A 87 30.51 18.81 -17.88
CA ALA A 87 31.27 18.99 -19.11
C ALA A 87 32.19 20.22 -19.10
N ASP A 88 32.42 20.86 -17.95
CA ASP A 88 33.45 21.89 -17.81
C ASP A 88 34.12 21.76 -16.44
N ASP A 89 35.45 21.63 -16.48
CA ASP A 89 36.42 21.93 -15.42
C ASP A 89 36.91 20.81 -14.47
N ASP A 90 38.15 20.43 -14.78
CA ASP A 90 39.26 20.02 -13.93
C ASP A 90 39.28 18.75 -13.05
N LEU A 91 40.36 18.01 -13.31
CA LEU A 91 40.84 16.75 -12.78
C LEU A 91 41.45 16.89 -11.37
N LEU A 92 40.88 16.32 -10.30
CA LEU A 92 41.62 16.03 -9.07
C LEU A 92 41.14 14.79 -8.26
N SER A 93 42.10 13.92 -7.96
CA SER A 93 42.18 12.93 -6.84
C SER A 93 41.32 11.64 -6.89
N VAL A 94 41.84 10.60 -7.55
CA VAL A 94 41.33 9.20 -7.60
C VAL A 94 41.57 8.42 -6.28
N GLY A 95 41.93 9.09 -5.18
CA GLY A 95 42.32 8.43 -3.92
C GLY A 95 41.19 8.18 -2.92
N GLU A 96 40.13 8.99 -2.94
CA GLU A 96 39.14 9.02 -1.84
C GLU A 96 37.83 8.27 -2.16
N THR A 97 37.53 8.08 -3.44
CA THR A 97 36.33 7.36 -3.92
C THR A 97 36.35 5.87 -3.57
N ARG A 98 37.52 5.23 -3.56
CA ARG A 98 37.65 3.78 -3.28
C ARG A 98 37.30 3.38 -1.84
N ARG A 99 37.44 4.30 -0.88
CA ARG A 99 37.12 4.03 0.55
C ARG A 99 35.62 4.13 0.84
N ILE A 100 34.89 4.93 0.06
CA ILE A 100 33.44 5.15 0.26
C ILE A 100 32.64 4.01 -0.38
N GLU A 101 33.05 3.50 -1.54
CA GLU A 101 32.39 2.38 -2.22
C GLU A 101 32.40 1.09 -1.39
N THR A 102 33.54 0.76 -0.80
CA THR A 102 33.71 -0.46 0.01
C THR A 102 32.94 -0.41 1.34
N ALA A 103 32.77 0.77 1.94
CA ALA A 103 31.96 0.96 3.14
C ALA A 103 30.45 0.84 2.85
N LYS A 104 29.98 1.44 1.75
CA LYS A 104 28.56 1.38 1.34
C LYS A 104 28.14 -0.03 0.92
N GLU A 105 29.02 -0.81 0.30
CA GLU A 105 28.71 -2.19 -0.10
C GLU A 105 28.56 -3.15 1.10
N ASN A 106 29.38 -3.00 2.12
CA ASN A 106 29.25 -3.80 3.35
C ASN A 106 27.98 -3.47 4.14
N GLN A 107 27.53 -2.22 4.12
CA GLN A 107 26.28 -1.81 4.74
C GLN A 107 25.06 -2.39 4.00
N ARG A 108 25.04 -2.33 2.66
CA ARG A 108 24.01 -2.96 1.82
C ARG A 108 23.90 -4.48 2.03
N LYS A 109 25.04 -5.19 2.15
CA LYS A 109 25.05 -6.63 2.43
C LYS A 109 24.49 -6.98 3.81
N ALA A 110 24.63 -6.11 4.81
CA ALA A 110 24.06 -6.31 6.13
C ALA A 110 22.54 -6.13 6.14
N ASP A 111 22.02 -5.15 5.41
CA ASP A 111 20.59 -4.85 5.33
C ASP A 111 19.82 -5.92 4.52
N VAL A 112 20.39 -6.40 3.41
CA VAL A 112 19.84 -7.53 2.62
C VAL A 112 19.74 -8.80 3.48
N LYS A 113 20.79 -9.12 4.24
CA LYS A 113 20.81 -10.31 5.10
C LYS A 113 19.80 -10.22 6.26
N LYS A 114 19.46 -9.01 6.69
CA LYS A 114 18.42 -8.76 7.71
C LYS A 114 17.02 -8.90 7.13
N ALA A 115 16.81 -8.52 5.87
CA ALA A 115 15.56 -8.71 5.15
C ALA A 115 15.27 -10.20 4.88
N GLU A 116 16.25 -10.96 4.36
CA GLU A 116 16.10 -12.41 4.11
C GLU A 116 15.74 -13.20 5.38
N LYS A 117 16.33 -12.82 6.52
CA LYS A 117 16.02 -13.45 7.83
C LYS A 117 14.60 -13.14 8.31
N LYS A 118 14.03 -12.00 7.94
CA LYS A 118 12.64 -11.64 8.27
C LYS A 118 11.66 -12.42 7.38
N GLU A 119 12.01 -12.59 6.11
CA GLU A 119 11.19 -13.30 5.12
C GLU A 119 11.12 -14.81 5.41
N ASN A 120 12.25 -15.46 5.74
CA ASN A 120 12.25 -16.87 6.13
C ASN A 120 11.41 -17.15 7.39
N LYS A 121 11.43 -16.24 8.37
CA LYS A 121 10.60 -16.38 9.58
C LYS A 121 9.10 -16.26 9.29
N LEU A 122 8.71 -15.41 8.34
CA LEU A 122 7.31 -15.25 7.93
C LEU A 122 6.81 -16.50 7.20
N SER A 123 7.63 -17.06 6.31
CA SER A 123 7.36 -18.31 5.60
C SER A 123 7.19 -19.50 6.54
N GLU A 124 8.07 -19.66 7.54
CA GLU A 124 7.96 -20.72 8.55
C GLU A 124 6.67 -20.60 9.39
N ALA A 125 6.27 -19.37 9.76
CA ALA A 125 5.03 -19.13 10.49
C ALA A 125 3.79 -19.44 9.66
N GLN A 126 3.78 -19.09 8.37
CA GLN A 126 2.71 -19.41 7.43
C GLN A 126 2.56 -20.93 7.24
N GLN A 127 3.67 -21.65 7.13
CA GLN A 127 3.67 -23.10 6.94
C GLN A 127 3.18 -23.85 8.20
N SER A 128 3.50 -23.36 9.39
CA SER A 128 3.00 -23.88 10.66
C SER A 128 1.49 -23.67 10.82
N ASN A 129 1.00 -22.48 10.47
CA ASN A 129 -0.44 -22.18 10.50
C ASN A 129 -1.22 -23.02 9.48
N LYS A 130 -0.66 -23.24 8.28
CA LYS A 130 -1.28 -24.11 7.27
C LYS A 130 -1.46 -25.54 7.77
N LYS A 131 -0.41 -26.14 8.36
CA LYS A 131 -0.50 -27.50 8.93
C LYS A 131 -1.58 -27.62 10.01
N ARG A 132 -1.71 -26.61 10.87
CA ARG A 132 -2.75 -26.60 11.91
C ARG A 132 -4.16 -26.55 11.34
N MET A 133 -4.36 -25.83 10.23
CA MET A 133 -5.65 -25.77 9.56
C MET A 133 -5.98 -27.11 8.90
N ASP A 134 -5.02 -27.71 8.18
CA ASP A 134 -5.19 -29.02 7.56
C ASP A 134 -5.54 -30.11 8.61
N ASP A 135 -4.91 -30.07 9.80
CA ASP A 135 -5.21 -30.99 10.91
C ASP A 135 -6.62 -30.79 11.49
N LEU A 136 -7.11 -29.56 11.55
CA LEU A 136 -8.46 -29.26 12.02
C LEU A 136 -9.52 -29.70 11.01
N GLU A 137 -9.29 -29.48 9.71
CA GLU A 137 -10.17 -29.93 8.64
C GLU A 137 -10.34 -31.45 8.64
N ASN A 138 -9.23 -32.19 8.72
CA ASN A 138 -9.26 -33.65 8.81
C ASN A 138 -10.01 -34.16 10.04
N ARG A 139 -9.99 -33.40 11.14
CA ARG A 139 -10.67 -33.75 12.39
C ARG A 139 -12.16 -33.44 12.34
N ILE A 140 -12.55 -32.37 11.66
CA ILE A 140 -13.96 -32.05 11.35
C ILE A 140 -14.53 -33.12 10.44
N GLU A 141 -13.82 -33.49 9.36
CA GLU A 141 -14.26 -34.54 8.43
C GLU A 141 -14.45 -35.90 9.13
N LYS A 142 -13.58 -36.25 10.08
CA LYS A 142 -13.75 -37.45 10.91
C LYS A 142 -15.01 -37.40 11.78
N LEU A 143 -15.35 -36.24 12.35
CA LEU A 143 -16.56 -36.07 13.17
C LEU A 143 -17.84 -36.10 12.32
N GLU A 144 -17.82 -35.50 11.13
CA GLU A 144 -18.93 -35.54 10.19
C GLU A 144 -19.21 -36.96 9.69
N ASN A 145 -18.16 -37.76 9.47
CA ASN A 145 -18.30 -39.15 9.06
C ASN A 145 -18.71 -40.08 10.22
N ALA A 146 -18.29 -39.80 11.46
CA ALA A 146 -18.72 -40.56 12.65
C ALA A 146 -20.20 -40.33 13.02
N GLY A 147 -20.75 -39.16 12.68
CA GLY A 147 -22.17 -38.85 12.89
C GLY A 147 -23.14 -39.55 11.92
N LYS A 148 -22.64 -40.29 10.93
CA LYS A 148 -23.45 -41.02 9.93
C LYS A 148 -23.74 -42.49 10.28
N THR A 149 -23.17 -43.01 11.37
CA THR A 149 -23.51 -44.35 11.89
C THR A 149 -24.36 -44.21 13.14
N ASP A 150 -25.43 -45.00 13.22
CA ASP A 150 -26.36 -45.16 14.35
C ASP A 150 -27.56 -44.21 14.43
N ILE A 151 -28.51 -44.41 13.52
CA ILE A 151 -29.92 -44.42 13.92
C ILE A 151 -30.46 -45.84 13.67
N PRO A 152 -30.53 -46.72 14.69
CA PRO A 152 -31.21 -47.99 14.53
C PRO A 152 -32.71 -47.71 14.33
N ALA A 153 -33.21 -48.10 13.16
CA ALA A 153 -34.63 -48.06 12.83
C ALA A 153 -35.41 -48.93 13.85
N GLN A 154 -36.20 -48.28 14.69
CA GLN A 154 -37.12 -48.95 15.61
C GLN A 154 -38.27 -49.58 14.78
N PRO A 155 -38.52 -50.90 14.87
CA PRO A 155 -39.66 -51.51 14.21
C PRO A 155 -40.96 -51.14 14.94
N LYS A 156 -42.01 -50.85 14.15
CA LYS A 156 -43.39 -50.63 14.61
C LYS A 156 -44.07 -51.95 14.96
#